data_AF-A0A8C9P001-F1
#
_entry.id   AF-A0A8C9P001-F1
#
_cell.length_a   1.000
_cell.length_b   1.000
_cell.length_c   1.000
_cell.angle_alpha   90.00
_cell.angle_beta   90.00
_cell.angle_gamma   90.00
#
_symmetry.space_group_name_H-M   'P 1'
#
loop_
_entity.id
_entity.type
_entity.pdbx_description
1 polymer ?
#
loop_
_entity_poly.entity_id
_entity_poly.type
_entity_poly.pdbx_seq_one_letter_code
_entity_poly.pdbx_strand_id
1 'polypeptide(L)'
;VMAESGGKEEIKWTTTVIISSSLKTYEIATALENQSHKIRYSDTVENGSIIFSLSGVAFLLMDAKECIMSAEEIFINKIEKFINIHKNSFLVLFAALHGPEEWKLMFRIQQRFLGSNLRILPVHNTANAITLMCTIAKTTSKPYIDSICYRMITTKAYIIEQSPVWKMLQKIKLGGDAINSKYQL
;
A
#
# COMPACT_ATOMS: atom_id res chain seq x y z
N VAL A 1 15.00 -21.19 -34.15
CA VAL A 1 13.62 -20.97 -33.64
C VAL A 1 13.62 -19.65 -32.91
N MET A 2 12.82 -18.71 -33.38
CA MET A 2 12.83 -17.29 -33.03
C MET A 2 12.40 -17.08 -31.58
N ALA A 3 13.20 -16.36 -30.80
CA ALA A 3 12.80 -15.87 -29.49
C ALA A 3 11.90 -14.65 -29.70
N GLU A 4 10.59 -14.84 -29.56
CA GLU A 4 9.62 -13.76 -29.51
C GLU A 4 9.95 -12.85 -28.32
N SER A 5 10.33 -11.62 -28.63
CA SER A 5 10.39 -10.53 -27.67
C SER A 5 8.96 -10.19 -27.23
N GLY A 6 8.44 -10.92 -26.25
CA GLY A 6 7.20 -10.58 -25.58
C GLY A 6 7.38 -9.30 -24.76
N GLY A 7 7.19 -8.15 -25.41
CA GLY A 7 6.95 -6.87 -24.76
C GLY A 7 5.70 -6.99 -23.91
N LYS A 8 5.85 -7.40 -22.65
CA LYS A 8 4.76 -7.39 -21.68
C LYS A 8 4.46 -5.92 -21.41
N GLU A 9 3.38 -5.41 -22.00
CA GLU A 9 2.74 -4.19 -21.54
C GLU A 9 2.63 -4.28 -20.01
N GLU A 10 3.21 -3.31 -19.30
CA GLU A 10 3.00 -3.21 -17.85
C GLU A 10 1.50 -3.07 -17.62
N ILE A 11 0.87 -4.12 -17.09
CA ILE A 11 -0.55 -4.11 -16.76
C ILE A 11 -0.80 -2.92 -15.83
N LYS A 12 -1.47 -1.89 -16.36
CA LYS A 12 -1.76 -0.66 -15.63
C LYS A 12 -2.69 -1.00 -14.46
N TRP A 13 -2.17 -0.88 -13.24
CA TRP A 13 -2.92 -1.20 -12.03
C TRP A 13 -4.14 -0.29 -11.93
N THR A 14 -5.32 -0.89 -11.87
CA THR A 14 -6.61 -0.18 -11.85
C THR A 14 -7.42 -0.63 -10.65
N THR A 15 -8.05 0.31 -9.95
CA THR A 15 -8.86 0.04 -8.76
C THR A 15 -10.02 1.02 -8.64
N THR A 16 -10.97 0.71 -7.76
CA THR A 16 -12.06 1.62 -7.43
C THR A 16 -11.70 2.42 -6.19
N VAL A 17 -11.70 3.75 -6.33
CA VAL A 17 -11.41 4.71 -5.27
C VAL A 17 -12.70 5.40 -4.86
N ILE A 18 -13.03 5.35 -3.56
CA ILE A 18 -14.16 6.06 -2.97
C ILE A 18 -13.61 7.37 -2.40
N ILE A 19 -14.13 8.50 -2.85
CA ILE A 19 -13.70 9.84 -2.46
C ILE A 19 -14.85 10.52 -1.73
N SER A 20 -14.56 11.20 -0.62
CA SER A 20 -15.54 12.07 0.04
C SER A 20 -16.04 13.13 -0.93
N SER A 21 -17.35 13.34 -1.01
CA SER A 21 -17.91 14.39 -1.87
C SER A 21 -17.37 15.79 -1.57
N SER A 22 -16.84 16.03 -0.36
CA SER A 22 -16.18 17.29 0.00
C SER A 22 -14.94 17.59 -0.86
N LEU A 23 -14.39 16.59 -1.57
CA LEU A 23 -13.20 16.70 -2.42
C LEU A 23 -13.53 16.80 -3.91
N LYS A 24 -14.79 16.98 -4.31
CA LYS A 24 -15.18 17.08 -5.74
C LYS A 24 -14.47 18.21 -6.50
N THR A 25 -14.09 19.28 -5.79
CA THR A 25 -13.41 20.44 -6.36
C THR A 25 -11.88 20.32 -6.36
N TYR A 26 -11.33 19.27 -5.73
CA TYR A 26 -9.89 19.07 -5.66
C TYR A 26 -9.37 18.36 -6.91
N GLU A 27 -8.19 18.76 -7.38
CA GLU A 27 -7.48 18.16 -8.53
C GLU A 27 -7.15 16.67 -8.35
N ILE A 28 -7.26 16.15 -7.12
CA ILE A 28 -6.97 14.77 -6.75
C ILE A 28 -7.86 13.78 -7.49
N ALA A 29 -9.15 14.07 -7.64
CA ALA A 29 -10.06 13.17 -8.35
C ALA A 29 -9.67 13.05 -9.83
N THR A 30 -9.45 14.18 -10.50
CA THR A 30 -9.00 14.23 -11.90
C THR A 30 -7.66 13.53 -12.09
N ALA A 31 -6.70 13.73 -11.17
CA ALA A 31 -5.40 13.08 -11.23
C ALA A 31 -5.50 11.55 -11.10
N LEU A 32 -6.40 11.05 -10.23
CA LEU A 32 -6.65 9.61 -10.10
C LEU A 32 -7.39 9.03 -11.32
N GLU A 33 -8.32 9.76 -11.92
CA GLU A 33 -8.99 9.35 -13.18
C GLU A 33 -7.98 9.23 -14.33
N ASN A 34 -7.04 10.17 -14.44
CA ASN A 34 -5.95 10.12 -15.43
C ASN A 34 -5.05 8.88 -15.27
N GLN A 35 -4.96 8.33 -14.05
CA GLN A 35 -4.29 7.06 -13.77
C GLN A 35 -5.15 5.82 -14.06
N SER A 36 -6.30 6.00 -14.72
CA SER A 36 -7.28 4.96 -15.07
C SER A 36 -7.96 4.32 -13.86
N HIS A 37 -8.00 4.98 -12.71
CA HIS A 37 -8.77 4.52 -11.55
C HIS A 37 -10.25 4.88 -11.69
N LYS A 38 -11.13 4.02 -11.17
CA LYS A 38 -12.58 4.26 -11.16
C LYS A 38 -12.95 5.06 -9.91
N ILE A 39 -13.43 6.28 -10.08
CA ILE A 39 -13.82 7.15 -8.97
C ILE A 39 -15.29 6.95 -8.60
N ARG A 40 -15.58 6.92 -7.30
CA ARG A 40 -16.92 6.97 -6.72
C ARG A 40 -16.95 8.01 -5.64
N TYR A 41 -17.92 8.91 -5.66
CA TYR A 41 -18.11 9.87 -4.59
C TYR A 41 -19.05 9.30 -3.51
N SER A 42 -18.81 9.67 -2.25
CA SER A 42 -19.70 9.33 -1.14
C SER A 42 -19.82 10.48 -0.15
N ASP A 43 -21.03 10.72 0.34
CA ASP A 43 -21.34 11.67 1.43
C ASP A 43 -21.28 11.00 2.81
N THR A 44 -21.13 9.67 2.87
CA THR A 44 -21.15 8.91 4.13
C THR A 44 -19.77 8.70 4.74
N VAL A 45 -18.71 8.99 3.99
CA VAL A 45 -17.33 8.87 4.46
C VAL A 45 -16.88 10.20 5.07
N GLU A 46 -15.90 10.13 5.98
CA GLU A 46 -15.40 11.33 6.66
C GLU A 46 -14.90 12.38 5.65
N ASN A 47 -15.06 13.66 5.99
CA ASN A 47 -14.75 14.75 5.07
C ASN A 47 -13.24 14.76 4.74
N GLY A 48 -12.89 14.83 3.46
CA GLY A 48 -11.50 14.73 3.03
C GLY A 48 -10.94 13.31 2.98
N SER A 49 -11.77 12.28 3.15
CA SER A 49 -11.32 10.89 3.03
C SER A 49 -11.28 10.37 1.60
N ILE A 50 -10.32 9.48 1.34
CA ILE A 50 -10.11 8.74 0.09
C ILE A 50 -9.82 7.28 0.43
N ILE A 51 -10.60 6.35 -0.11
CA ILE A 51 -10.53 4.92 0.24
C ILE A 51 -10.27 4.10 -1.02
N PHE A 52 -9.20 3.31 -0.98
CA PHE A 52 -8.86 2.35 -2.02
C PHE A 52 -9.49 1.00 -1.70
N SER A 53 -10.66 0.74 -2.28
CA SER A 53 -11.57 -0.36 -1.88
C SER A 53 -10.89 -1.74 -1.89
N LEU A 54 -10.11 -2.04 -2.95
CA LEU A 54 -9.45 -3.35 -3.10
C LEU A 54 -8.20 -3.51 -2.22
N SER A 55 -7.63 -2.40 -1.78
CA SER A 55 -6.43 -2.39 -0.92
C SER A 55 -6.80 -2.34 0.56
N GLY A 56 -8.04 -1.95 0.89
CA GLY A 56 -8.48 -1.72 2.27
C GLY A 56 -7.73 -0.59 2.97
N VAL A 57 -7.09 0.31 2.19
CA VAL A 57 -6.35 1.46 2.70
C VAL A 57 -7.19 2.72 2.55
N ALA A 58 -7.20 3.53 3.60
CA ALA A 58 -7.86 4.82 3.62
C ALA A 58 -6.85 5.94 3.89
N PHE A 59 -7.10 7.08 3.26
CA PHE A 59 -6.35 8.32 3.40
C PHE A 59 -7.28 9.42 3.89
N LEU A 60 -6.82 10.25 4.81
CA LEU A 60 -7.47 11.49 5.23
C LEU A 60 -6.59 12.66 4.81
N LEU A 61 -7.13 13.56 3.99
CA LEU A 61 -6.40 14.75 3.55
C LEU A 61 -6.63 15.91 4.52
N MET A 62 -5.54 16.54 4.94
CA MET A 62 -5.58 17.75 5.77
C MET A 62 -4.49 18.73 5.33
N ASP A 63 -4.78 20.01 5.39
CA ASP A 63 -3.79 21.07 5.19
C ASP A 63 -3.18 21.47 6.55
N ALA A 64 -1.86 21.51 6.63
CA ALA A 64 -1.16 21.83 7.87
C ALA A 64 -1.45 23.25 8.36
N LYS A 65 -1.58 24.22 7.45
CA LYS A 65 -1.89 25.61 7.82
C LYS A 65 -3.31 25.70 8.38
N GLU A 66 -4.27 25.03 7.73
CA GLU A 66 -5.65 24.96 8.25
C GLU A 66 -5.67 24.33 9.66
N CYS A 67 -4.92 23.24 9.86
CA CYS A 67 -4.82 22.60 11.19
C CYS A 67 -4.25 23.55 12.25
N ILE A 68 -3.18 24.28 11.91
CA ILE A 68 -2.52 25.25 12.81
C ILE A 68 -3.45 26.42 13.15
N MET A 69 -4.26 26.88 12.19
CA MET A 69 -5.20 27.98 12.38
C MET A 69 -6.51 27.57 13.08
N SER A 70 -6.85 26.27 13.04
CA SER A 70 -8.04 25.72 13.66
C SER A 70 -7.85 25.38 15.14
N ALA A 71 -8.95 25.28 15.89
CA ALA A 71 -8.92 24.72 17.23
C ALA A 71 -8.52 23.24 17.18
N GLU A 72 -7.61 22.83 18.06
CA GLU A 72 -7.03 21.47 18.06
C GLU A 72 -8.08 20.36 18.10
N GLU A 73 -9.13 20.56 18.89
CA GLU A 73 -10.22 19.60 19.06
C GLU A 73 -10.92 19.26 17.75
N ILE A 74 -10.97 20.20 16.78
CA ILE A 74 -11.66 20.02 15.51
C ILE A 74 -10.95 18.94 14.69
N PHE A 75 -9.64 19.11 14.44
CA PHE A 75 -8.90 18.14 13.63
C PHE A 75 -8.63 16.84 14.37
N ILE A 76 -8.44 16.88 15.69
CA ILE A 76 -8.26 15.66 16.48
C ILE A 76 -9.50 14.78 16.43
N ASN A 77 -10.70 15.34 16.65
CA ASN A 77 -11.96 14.59 16.56
C ASN A 77 -12.17 14.02 15.15
N LYS A 78 -11.80 14.78 14.12
CA LYS A 78 -11.85 14.32 12.72
C LYS A 78 -10.94 13.12 12.47
N ILE A 79 -9.69 13.17 12.93
CA ILE A 79 -8.73 12.06 12.83
C ILE A 79 -9.23 10.85 13.63
N GLU A 80 -9.75 11.05 14.83
CA GLU A 80 -10.27 9.98 15.70
C GLU A 80 -11.42 9.22 15.06
N LYS A 81 -12.42 9.91 14.51
CA LYS A 81 -13.52 9.29 13.76
C LYS A 81 -13.00 8.46 12.59
N PHE A 82 -12.04 9.00 11.85
CA PHE A 82 -11.46 8.35 10.68
C PHE A 82 -10.72 7.04 11.05
N ILE A 83 -9.87 7.05 12.08
CA ILE A 83 -9.08 5.86 12.46
C ILE A 83 -9.94 4.76 13.09
N ASN A 84 -11.06 5.11 13.73
CA ASN A 84 -11.99 4.15 14.31
C ASN A 84 -12.74 3.33 13.24
N ILE A 85 -12.92 3.88 12.04
CA ILE A 85 -13.59 3.21 10.92
C ILE A 85 -12.60 2.38 10.11
N HIS A 86 -11.38 2.88 9.91
CA HIS A 86 -10.43 2.31 8.97
C HIS A 86 -9.22 1.67 9.67
N LYS A 87 -8.95 0.39 9.39
CA LYS A 87 -7.81 -0.33 9.96
C LYS A 87 -6.46 0.12 9.40
N ASN A 88 -6.38 0.40 8.10
CA ASN A 88 -5.17 0.89 7.45
C ASN A 88 -5.33 2.37 7.11
N SER A 89 -5.01 3.22 8.08
CA SER A 89 -5.28 4.65 8.03
C SER A 89 -4.01 5.46 7.81
N PHE A 90 -4.08 6.39 6.88
CA PHE A 90 -2.99 7.34 6.61
C PHE A 90 -3.52 8.78 6.63
N LEU A 91 -2.91 9.64 7.42
CA LEU A 91 -3.13 11.08 7.38
C LEU A 91 -2.16 11.68 6.36
N VAL A 92 -2.69 12.24 5.27
CA VAL A 92 -1.91 12.97 4.28
C VAL A 92 -1.93 14.44 4.67
N LEU A 93 -0.79 14.93 5.16
CA LEU A 93 -0.66 16.29 5.67
C LEU A 93 0.04 17.17 4.62
N PHE A 94 -0.73 18.07 4.01
CA PHE A 94 -0.23 19.00 3.01
C PHE A 94 0.48 20.19 3.65
N ALA A 95 1.69 20.50 3.19
CA ALA A 95 2.35 21.77 3.47
C ALA A 95 3.35 22.12 2.36
N ALA A 96 3.35 23.38 1.91
CA ALA A 96 4.30 23.84 0.89
C ALA A 96 5.77 23.62 1.33
N LEU A 97 6.04 23.78 2.63
CA LEU A 97 7.30 23.44 3.28
C LEU A 97 6.99 22.87 4.67
N HIS A 98 7.68 21.81 5.08
CA HIS A 98 7.58 21.30 6.45
C HIS A 98 8.61 22.03 7.33
N GLY A 99 8.21 23.20 7.82
CA GLY A 99 8.98 24.01 8.76
C GLY A 99 8.76 23.57 10.21
N PRO A 100 9.36 24.30 11.17
CA PRO A 100 9.28 23.95 12.59
C PRO A 100 7.85 23.83 13.12
N GLU A 101 6.93 24.68 12.67
CA GLU A 101 5.53 24.65 13.09
C GLU A 101 4.80 23.41 12.54
N GLU A 102 5.01 23.06 11.27
CA GLU A 102 4.45 21.85 10.68
C GLU A 102 5.01 20.59 11.34
N TRP A 103 6.32 20.57 11.66
CA TRP A 103 6.93 19.47 12.41
C TRP A 103 6.37 19.36 13.82
N LYS A 104 6.16 20.49 14.51
CA LYS A 104 5.55 20.52 15.84
C LYS A 104 4.11 20.01 15.79
N LEU A 105 3.33 20.37 14.77
CA LEU A 105 1.99 19.83 14.54
C LEU A 105 2.05 18.31 14.33
N MET A 106 2.91 17.83 13.43
CA MET A 106 3.07 16.38 13.18
C MET A 106 3.44 15.63 14.45
N PHE A 107 4.40 16.15 15.22
CA PHE A 107 4.83 15.56 16.48
C PHE A 107 3.68 15.48 17.49
N ARG A 108 2.88 16.56 17.63
CA ARG A 108 1.69 16.57 18.50
C ARG A 108 0.66 15.52 18.08
N ILE A 109 0.36 15.42 16.78
CA ILE A 109 -0.56 14.40 16.25
C ILE A 109 0.00 13.01 16.54
N GLN A 110 1.29 12.76 16.28
CA GLN A 110 1.94 11.48 16.55
C GLN A 110 1.88 11.11 18.03
N GLN A 111 2.14 12.06 18.94
CA GLN A 111 2.05 11.82 20.38
C GLN A 111 0.62 11.50 20.81
N ARG A 112 -0.38 12.23 20.29
CA ARG A 112 -1.78 12.03 20.63
C ARG A 112 -2.30 10.66 20.19
N PHE A 113 -1.86 10.20 19.02
CA PHE A 113 -2.29 8.96 18.39
C PHE A 113 -1.21 7.85 18.49
N LEU A 114 -0.31 7.95 19.47
CA LEU A 114 0.75 6.98 19.67
C LEU A 114 0.16 5.62 20.03
N GLY A 115 0.59 4.57 19.34
CA GLY A 115 0.04 3.21 19.50
C GLY A 115 -1.27 2.97 18.76
N SER A 116 -1.85 3.99 18.11
CA SER A 116 -2.96 3.78 17.17
C SER A 116 -2.45 3.28 15.80
N ASN A 117 -3.39 2.97 14.92
CA ASN A 117 -3.13 2.56 13.54
C ASN A 117 -2.93 3.75 12.56
N LEU A 118 -2.77 4.97 13.07
CA LEU A 118 -2.55 6.16 12.25
C LEU A 118 -1.09 6.25 11.76
N ARG A 119 -0.91 6.45 10.44
CA ARG A 119 0.38 6.76 9.83
C ARG A 119 0.33 8.13 9.17
N ILE A 120 1.31 8.99 9.42
CA ILE A 120 1.35 10.34 8.82
C ILE A 120 2.22 10.33 7.56
N LEU A 121 1.70 10.91 6.48
CA LEU A 121 2.37 11.13 5.21
C LEU A 121 2.53 12.64 4.99
N PRO A 122 3.72 13.22 5.23
CA PRO A 122 4.00 14.60 4.88
C PRO A 122 4.06 14.75 3.36
N VAL A 123 3.34 15.73 2.81
CA VAL A 123 3.26 15.93 1.36
C VAL A 123 3.32 17.42 0.97
N HIS A 124 4.08 17.71 -0.08
CA HIS A 124 4.27 19.08 -0.58
C HIS A 124 3.28 19.54 -1.64
N ASN A 125 2.75 18.62 -2.44
CA ASN A 125 1.85 18.93 -3.55
C ASN A 125 0.97 17.73 -3.91
N THR A 126 -0.04 17.98 -4.72
CA THR A 126 -1.00 16.98 -5.17
C THR A 126 -0.34 15.80 -5.90
N ALA A 127 0.64 16.05 -6.78
CA ALA A 127 1.30 14.99 -7.54
C ALA A 127 2.04 13.99 -6.63
N ASN A 128 2.72 14.49 -5.60
CA ASN A 128 3.36 13.68 -4.58
C ASN A 128 2.33 12.89 -3.76
N ALA A 129 1.19 13.52 -3.42
CA ALA A 129 0.10 12.85 -2.70
C ALA A 129 -0.43 11.66 -3.50
N ILE A 130 -0.77 11.87 -4.78
CA ILE A 130 -1.27 10.83 -5.67
C ILE A 130 -0.26 9.69 -5.79
N THR A 131 1.00 10.01 -6.06
CA THR A 131 2.05 9.01 -6.23
C THR A 131 2.21 8.14 -4.98
N LEU A 132 2.25 8.77 -3.80
CA LEU A 132 2.35 8.06 -2.53
C LEU A 132 1.10 7.21 -2.24
N MET A 133 -0.09 7.78 -2.39
CA MET A 133 -1.35 7.08 -2.15
C MET A 133 -1.49 5.86 -3.07
N CYS A 134 -1.24 6.01 -4.37
CA CYS A 134 -1.30 4.92 -5.34
C CYS A 134 -0.23 3.86 -5.08
N THR A 135 0.99 4.27 -4.71
CA THR A 135 2.08 3.32 -4.38
C THR A 135 1.72 2.48 -3.15
N ILE A 136 1.26 3.12 -2.07
CA ILE A 136 0.85 2.42 -0.85
C ILE A 136 -0.35 1.51 -1.15
N ALA A 137 -1.37 2.01 -1.84
CA ALA A 137 -2.56 1.22 -2.17
C ALA A 137 -2.21 0.03 -3.09
N LYS A 138 -1.35 0.21 -4.09
CA LYS A 138 -0.90 -0.88 -4.97
C LYS A 138 -0.12 -1.93 -4.20
N THR A 139 0.88 -1.50 -3.41
CA THR A 139 1.77 -2.41 -2.66
C THR A 139 1.05 -3.14 -1.53
N THR A 140 -0.04 -2.60 -0.99
CA THR A 140 -0.87 -3.25 0.03
C THR A 140 -2.02 -4.07 -0.54
N SER A 141 -2.27 -4.00 -1.86
CA SER A 141 -3.35 -4.75 -2.48
C SER A 141 -3.06 -6.25 -2.52
N LYS A 142 -4.07 -7.05 -2.15
CA LYS A 142 -3.95 -8.51 -2.11
C LYS A 142 -3.48 -9.12 -3.44
N PRO A 143 -4.04 -8.76 -4.62
CA PRO A 143 -3.59 -9.33 -5.89
C PRO A 143 -2.11 -9.04 -6.19
N TYR A 144 -1.63 -7.86 -5.80
CA TYR A 144 -0.23 -7.48 -6.02
C TYR A 144 0.72 -8.25 -5.10
N ILE A 145 0.38 -8.36 -3.81
CA ILE A 145 1.14 -9.17 -2.86
C ILE A 145 1.14 -10.65 -3.27
N ASP A 146 -0.02 -11.21 -3.63
CA ASP A 146 -0.14 -12.60 -4.05
C ASP A 146 0.73 -12.87 -5.30
N SER A 147 0.79 -11.94 -6.26
CA SER A 147 1.68 -12.01 -7.43
C SER A 147 3.17 -12.00 -7.05
N ILE A 148 3.58 -11.14 -6.12
CA ILE A 148 4.96 -11.11 -5.61
C ILE A 148 5.29 -12.42 -4.90
N CYS A 149 4.43 -12.88 -4.00
CA CYS A 149 4.62 -14.12 -3.26
C CYS A 149 4.71 -15.31 -4.22
N TYR A 150 3.83 -15.39 -5.22
CA TYR A 150 3.87 -16.43 -6.24
C TYR A 150 5.21 -16.45 -6.99
N ARG A 151 5.70 -15.29 -7.44
CA ARG A 151 7.00 -15.16 -8.11
C ARG A 151 8.16 -15.56 -7.22
N MET A 152 8.12 -15.18 -5.94
CA MET A 152 9.15 -15.57 -4.95
C MET A 152 9.14 -17.07 -4.70
N ILE A 153 7.98 -17.68 -4.49
CA ILE A 153 7.83 -19.13 -4.27
C ILE A 153 8.31 -19.91 -5.49
N THR A 154 7.90 -19.49 -6.70
CA THR A 154 8.32 -20.13 -7.95
C THR A 154 9.83 -20.04 -8.15
N THR A 155 10.41 -18.87 -7.92
CA THR A 155 11.87 -18.68 -8.01
C THR A 155 12.60 -19.53 -6.97
N LYS A 156 12.09 -19.59 -5.74
CA LYS A 156 12.66 -20.44 -4.68
C LYS A 156 12.62 -21.92 -5.08
N ALA A 157 11.49 -22.41 -5.61
CA ALA A 157 11.37 -23.78 -6.08
C ALA A 157 12.37 -24.07 -7.20
N TYR A 158 12.48 -23.17 -8.18
CA TYR A 158 13.45 -23.29 -9.27
C TYR A 158 14.91 -23.36 -8.76
N ILE A 159 15.28 -22.47 -7.82
CA ILE A 159 16.62 -22.48 -7.21
C ILE A 159 16.90 -23.80 -6.49
N ILE A 160 15.91 -24.33 -5.75
CA ILE A 160 16.04 -25.61 -5.04
C ILE A 160 16.19 -26.76 -6.05
N GLU A 161 15.34 -26.83 -7.08
CA GLU A 161 15.39 -27.88 -8.10
C GLU A 161 16.71 -27.87 -8.89
N GLN A 162 17.27 -26.68 -9.17
CA GLN A 162 18.55 -26.58 -9.86
C GLN A 162 19.77 -26.74 -8.94
N SER A 163 19.58 -26.73 -7.62
CA SER A 163 20.68 -26.83 -6.65
C SER A 163 21.43 -28.17 -6.79
N PRO A 164 22.77 -28.14 -6.98
CA PRO A 164 23.60 -29.34 -7.01
C PRO A 164 23.51 -30.14 -5.69
N VAL A 165 23.43 -29.43 -4.56
CA VAL A 165 23.30 -30.04 -3.23
C VAL A 165 21.97 -30.78 -3.12
N TRP A 166 20.87 -30.18 -3.59
CA TRP A 166 19.56 -30.83 -3.59
C TRP A 166 19.54 -32.08 -4.47
N LYS A 167 20.14 -32.01 -5.68
CA LYS A 167 20.31 -33.17 -6.57
C LYS A 167 21.16 -34.28 -5.92
N MET A 168 22.21 -33.93 -5.18
CA MET A 168 23.04 -34.90 -4.44
C MET A 168 22.26 -35.56 -3.30
N LEU A 169 21.51 -34.79 -2.50
CA LEU A 169 20.67 -35.32 -1.43
C LEU A 169 19.57 -36.26 -1.96
N GLN A 170 18.95 -35.93 -3.10
CA GLN A 170 17.99 -36.81 -3.76
C GLN A 170 18.63 -38.15 -4.17
N LYS A 171 19.84 -38.13 -4.73
CA LYS A 171 20.59 -39.35 -5.08
C LYS A 171 20.92 -40.19 -3.86
N ILE A 172 21.32 -39.56 -2.74
CA ILE A 172 21.61 -40.28 -1.49
C ILE A 172 20.33 -40.94 -0.95
N LYS A 173 19.20 -40.24 -0.97
CA LYS A 173 17.90 -40.79 -0.54
C LYS A 173 17.47 -41.98 -1.41
N LEU A 174 17.54 -41.85 -2.74
CA LEU A 174 17.20 -42.92 -3.68
C LEU A 174 18.21 -44.08 -3.66
N GLY A 175 19.48 -43.81 -3.34
CA GLY A 175 20.53 -44.82 -3.19
C GLY A 175 20.45 -45.59 -1.88
N GLY A 176 19.88 -45.00 -0.82
CA GLY A 176 19.62 -45.67 0.46
C GLY A 176 18.63 -46.84 0.35
N ASP A 177 17.63 -46.73 -0.54
CA ASP A 177 16.65 -47.79 -0.77
C ASP A 177 17.27 -49.02 -1.47
N ALA A 178 18.31 -48.83 -2.27
CA ALA A 178 19.03 -49.94 -2.93
C ALA A 178 19.89 -50.76 -1.94
N ILE A 179 20.39 -50.12 -0.87
CA ILE A 179 21.24 -50.77 0.13
C ILE A 179 20.41 -51.69 1.05
N ASN A 180 19.14 -51.35 1.31
CA ASN A 180 18.27 -52.15 2.18
C ASN A 180 17.73 -53.43 1.51
N SER A 181 17.79 -53.53 0.18
CA SER A 181 17.40 -54.76 -0.56
C SER A 181 18.51 -55.83 -0.62
N LYS A 182 19.76 -55.47 -0.28
CA LYS A 182 20.91 -56.40 -0.33
C LYS A 182 21.19 -57.16 0.97
N TYR A 183 20.44 -56.89 2.03
CA TYR A 183 20.59 -57.54 3.35
C TYR A 183 19.35 -58.33 3.79
N GLN A 184 18.51 -58.78 2.85
CA GLN A 184 17.49 -59.80 3.11
C GLN A 184 17.93 -61.13 2.48
N LEU A 185 18.68 -61.91 3.26
CA LEU A 185 18.86 -63.36 3.12
C LEU A 185 18.59 -63.99 4.48
#